data_AF-A0A447N9A3-F1
#
_entry.id   AF-A0A447N9A3-F1
#
_cell.length_a   1.000
_cell.length_b   1.000
_cell.length_c   1.000
_cell.angle_alpha   90.00
_cell.angle_beta   90.00
_cell.angle_gamma   90.00
#
_symmetry.space_group_name_H-M   'P 1'
#
loop_
_entity.id
_entity.type
_entity.pdbx_description
1 polymer ?
#
loop_
_entity_poly.entity_id
_entity_poly.type
_entity_poly.pdbx_seq_one_letter_code
_entity_poly.pdbx_strand_id
1 'polypeptide(L)'
;MTRVTPGRLLNVFVVSVPGVHALASVYAIEDAIGIQVPDNANIIRNIMLATLWCHDHLVHFYQLAGMDWIDVLNALKADPRATSQLAQSLSAWPMSSPGYFFDVQNRLKKFVDGGPAWDIP
;
A
#
# COMPACT_ATOMS: atom_id res chain seq x y z
N MET A 1 30.25 -16.39 4.09
CA MET A 1 30.20 -15.58 5.33
C MET A 1 30.11 -14.10 4.95
N THR A 2 28.90 -13.56 4.79
CA THR A 2 28.67 -12.12 4.67
C THR A 2 27.57 -11.76 5.67
N ARG A 3 27.96 -11.10 6.76
CA ARG A 3 27.06 -10.69 7.84
C ARG A 3 26.14 -9.59 7.33
N VAL A 4 24.84 -9.87 7.25
CA VAL A 4 23.80 -8.85 7.11
C VAL A 4 23.65 -8.16 8.47
N THR A 5 23.91 -6.85 8.52
CA THR A 5 23.79 -6.05 9.73
C THR A 5 22.32 -5.87 10.14
N PRO A 6 21.97 -5.91 11.44
CA PRO A 6 20.57 -5.88 11.91
C PRO A 6 19.84 -4.52 11.73
N GLY A 7 20.50 -3.51 11.17
CA GLY A 7 19.99 -2.12 11.15
C GLY A 7 19.08 -1.77 9.97
N ARG A 8 18.93 -2.63 8.95
CA ARG A 8 18.19 -2.29 7.73
C ARG A 8 16.69 -2.64 7.75
N LEU A 9 16.26 -3.53 8.65
CA LEU A 9 14.85 -3.91 8.75
C LEU A 9 14.02 -2.89 9.55
N LEU A 10 14.62 -2.20 10.52
CA LEU A 10 13.94 -1.19 11.35
C LEU A 10 13.62 0.11 10.58
N ASN A 11 14.43 0.48 9.59
CA ASN A 11 14.20 1.70 8.81
C ASN A 11 13.04 1.58 7.81
N VAL A 12 12.60 0.37 7.44
CA VAL A 12 11.45 0.21 6.54
C VAL A 12 10.14 0.41 7.30
N PHE A 13 10.07 -0.02 8.56
CA PHE A 13 8.85 0.10 9.37
C PHE A 13 8.61 1.53 9.86
N VAL A 14 9.65 2.25 10.30
CA VAL A 14 9.51 3.62 10.84
C VAL A 14 9.20 4.66 9.75
N VAL A 15 9.61 4.41 8.50
CA VAL A 15 9.31 5.30 7.35
C VAL A 15 7.88 5.10 6.83
N SER A 16 7.26 3.94 7.04
CA SER A 16 5.88 3.65 6.59
C SER A 16 4.80 4.40 7.38
N VAL A 17 5.10 4.82 8.62
CA VAL A 17 4.17 5.54 9.52
C VAL A 17 4.59 7.01 9.75
N PRO A 18 4.66 7.86 8.71
CA PRO A 18 4.94 9.28 8.91
C PRO A 18 3.72 9.94 9.58
N GLY A 19 3.88 10.38 10.83
CA GLY A 19 2.90 11.23 11.51
C GLY A 19 2.46 10.73 12.89
N VAL A 20 2.36 9.42 13.13
CA VAL A 20 1.90 8.91 14.44
C VAL A 20 2.92 9.18 15.56
N HIS A 21 4.21 9.06 15.27
CA HIS A 21 5.28 9.40 16.22
C HIS A 21 5.35 10.90 16.50
N ALA A 22 5.11 11.74 15.48
CA ALA A 22 5.04 13.18 15.66
C ALA A 22 3.82 13.58 16.50
N LEU A 23 2.66 12.94 16.27
CA LEU A 23 1.44 13.15 17.03
C LEU A 23 1.59 12.73 18.49
N ALA A 24 2.16 11.56 18.75
CA ALA A 24 2.44 11.09 20.11
C ALA A 24 3.43 12.01 20.84
N SER A 25 4.44 12.53 20.13
CA SER A 25 5.42 13.47 20.69
C SER A 25 4.76 14.80 21.12
N VAL A 26 3.92 15.40 20.27
CA VAL A 26 3.23 16.64 20.65
C VAL A 26 2.26 16.43 21.80
N TYR A 27 1.55 15.30 21.85
CA TYR A 27 0.67 14.99 22.98
C TYR A 27 1.44 14.83 24.29
N ALA A 28 2.60 14.17 24.29
CA ALA A 28 3.43 14.01 25.48
C ALA A 28 3.96 15.36 26.01
N ILE A 29 4.35 16.27 25.11
CA ILE A 29 4.84 17.60 25.48
C ILE A 29 3.70 18.49 25.98
N GLU A 30 2.54 18.44 25.33
CA GLU A 30 1.36 19.22 25.73
C GLU A 30 0.84 18.80 27.10
N ASP A 31 0.84 17.50 27.40
CA ASP A 31 0.48 16.97 28.72
C ASP A 31 1.49 17.40 29.80
N ALA A 32 2.79 17.31 29.51
CA ALA A 32 3.84 17.70 30.45
C ALA A 32 3.84 19.20 30.81
N ILE A 33 3.44 20.06 29.87
CA ILE A 33 3.41 21.53 30.05
C ILE A 33 1.99 22.02 30.41
N GLY A 34 0.98 21.15 30.33
CA GLY A 34 -0.42 21.50 30.62
C GLY A 34 -1.07 22.40 29.56
N ILE A 35 -0.65 22.28 28.29
CA ILE A 35 -1.19 23.07 27.18
C ILE A 35 -2.48 22.43 26.68
N GLN A 36 -3.59 23.18 26.69
CA GLN A 36 -4.81 22.76 26.03
C GLN A 36 -4.87 23.30 24.60
N VAL A 37 -4.94 22.36 23.66
CA VAL A 37 -5.01 22.65 22.23
C VAL A 37 -6.44 23.01 21.85
N PRO A 38 -6.67 24.04 21.01
CA PRO A 38 -8.01 24.37 20.54
C PRO A 38 -8.61 23.24 19.70
N ASP A 39 -9.92 23.06 19.77
CA ASP A 39 -10.65 21.95 19.12
C ASP A 39 -10.33 21.80 17.63
N ASN A 40 -10.19 22.92 16.91
CA ASN A 40 -9.85 22.92 15.48
C ASN A 40 -8.51 22.23 15.20
N ALA A 41 -7.50 22.44 16.06
CA ALA A 41 -6.20 21.80 15.89
C ALA A 41 -6.26 20.30 16.23
N ASN A 42 -7.11 19.90 17.17
CA ASN A 42 -7.35 18.48 17.44
C ASN A 42 -8.09 17.79 16.28
N ILE A 43 -9.06 18.46 15.65
CA ILE A 43 -9.76 17.94 14.46
C ILE A 43 -8.77 17.73 13.31
N ILE A 44 -7.88 18.69 13.06
CA ILE A 44 -6.85 18.55 12.01
C ILE A 44 -5.93 17.35 12.31
N ARG A 45 -5.49 17.18 13.56
CA ARG A 45 -4.67 16.03 13.98
C ARG A 45 -5.39 14.70 13.75
N ASN A 46 -6.68 14.63 14.06
CA ASN A 46 -7.51 13.44 13.82
C ASN A 46 -7.65 13.15 12.32
N ILE A 47 -7.84 14.18 11.49
CA ILE A 47 -7.89 14.03 10.02
C ILE A 47 -6.54 13.53 9.48
N MET A 48 -5.42 14.06 9.96
CA MET A 48 -4.09 13.60 9.57
C MET A 48 -3.86 12.13 9.95
N LEU A 49 -4.27 11.73 11.15
CA LEU A 49 -4.15 10.35 11.60
C LEU A 49 -5.05 9.41 10.79
N ALA A 50 -6.30 9.81 10.51
CA ALA A 50 -7.22 9.03 9.67
C ALA A 50 -6.70 8.88 8.23
N THR A 51 -6.10 9.94 7.68
CA THR A 51 -5.45 9.90 6.35
C THR A 51 -4.30 8.89 6.34
N LEU A 52 -3.47 8.89 7.38
CA LEU A 52 -2.39 7.92 7.54
C LEU A 52 -2.94 6.49 7.63
N TRP A 53 -3.99 6.26 8.42
CA TRP A 53 -4.62 4.95 8.54
C TRP A 53 -5.12 4.41 7.20
N CYS A 54 -5.87 5.22 6.45
CA CYS A 54 -6.38 4.82 5.14
C CYS A 54 -5.24 4.51 4.16
N HIS A 55 -4.19 5.34 4.13
CA HIS A 55 -3.05 5.12 3.26
C HIS A 55 -2.27 3.86 3.63
N ASP A 56 -1.89 3.71 4.90
CA ASP A 56 -1.04 2.62 5.37
C ASP A 56 -1.74 1.28 5.22
N HIS A 57 -3.03 1.18 5.58
CA HIS A 57 -3.79 -0.06 5.41
C HIS A 57 -3.98 -0.43 3.93
N LEU A 58 -4.19 0.56 3.06
CA LEU A 58 -4.33 0.31 1.62
C LEU A 58 -3.00 -0.20 1.03
N VAL A 59 -1.89 0.48 1.34
CA VAL A 59 -0.57 0.08 0.84
C VAL A 59 -0.14 -1.27 1.41
N HIS A 60 -0.39 -1.50 2.70
CA HIS A 60 -0.08 -2.77 3.36
C HIS A 60 -0.83 -3.93 2.71
N PHE A 61 -2.12 -3.76 2.43
CA PHE A 61 -2.94 -4.81 1.84
C PHE A 61 -2.49 -5.18 0.42
N TYR A 62 -2.27 -4.20 -0.45
CA TYR A 62 -1.96 -4.48 -1.86
C TYR A 62 -0.47 -4.73 -2.13
N GLN A 63 0.42 -3.89 -1.60
CA GLN A 63 1.84 -3.93 -1.95
C GLN A 63 2.67 -4.83 -1.04
N LEU A 64 2.32 -4.97 0.23
CA LEU A 64 3.08 -5.81 1.16
C LEU A 64 2.49 -7.21 1.21
N ALA A 65 1.25 -7.35 1.70
CA ALA A 65 0.63 -8.66 1.92
C ALA A 65 0.02 -9.25 0.64
N GLY A 66 -0.28 -8.41 -0.37
CA GLY A 66 -1.05 -8.84 -1.54
C GLY A 66 -0.39 -9.97 -2.34
N MET A 67 0.94 -9.95 -2.47
CA MET A 67 1.68 -10.96 -3.24
C MET A 67 1.72 -12.34 -2.56
N ASP A 68 1.45 -12.42 -1.26
CA ASP A 68 1.38 -13.70 -0.55
C ASP A 68 0.07 -14.45 -0.88
N TRP A 69 -0.97 -13.72 -1.30
CA TRP A 69 -2.31 -14.27 -1.60
C TRP A 69 -2.63 -14.33 -3.10
N ILE A 70 -2.00 -13.47 -3.91
CA ILE A 70 -2.29 -13.32 -5.34
C ILE A 70 -1.12 -13.88 -6.15
N ASP A 71 -1.35 -15.00 -6.84
CA ASP A 71 -0.39 -15.52 -7.83
C ASP A 71 -0.42 -14.66 -9.12
N VAL A 72 0.56 -13.76 -9.22
CA VAL A 72 0.70 -12.82 -10.33
C VAL A 72 0.99 -13.55 -11.66
N LEU A 73 1.71 -14.68 -11.65
CA LEU A 73 2.01 -15.42 -12.89
C LEU A 73 0.78 -16.16 -13.41
N ASN A 74 -0.08 -16.64 -12.52
CA ASN A 74 -1.34 -17.27 -12.92
C ASN A 74 -2.33 -16.26 -13.52
N ALA A 75 -2.22 -14.97 -13.19
CA ALA A 75 -3.05 -13.92 -13.81
C ALA A 75 -2.88 -13.83 -15.35
N LEU A 76 -1.76 -14.31 -15.91
CA LEU A 76 -1.54 -14.40 -17.36
C LEU A 76 -2.43 -15.44 -18.06
N LYS A 77 -2.99 -16.38 -17.31
CA LYS A 77 -3.85 -17.46 -17.83
C LYS A 77 -5.35 -17.15 -17.67
N ALA A 78 -5.70 -16.05 -17.01
CA ALA A 78 -7.09 -15.69 -16.73
C ALA A 78 -7.83 -15.22 -18.00
N ASP A 79 -9.14 -15.52 -18.09
CA ASP A 79 -10.03 -14.98 -19.13
C ASP A 79 -10.53 -13.58 -18.74
N PRO A 80 -10.24 -12.52 -19.51
CA PRO A 80 -10.68 -11.15 -19.22
C PRO A 80 -12.19 -10.98 -19.12
N ARG A 81 -12.98 -11.80 -19.83
CA ARG A 81 -14.46 -11.73 -19.78
C ARG A 81 -14.99 -12.29 -18.47
N ALA A 82 -14.51 -13.46 -18.06
CA ALA A 82 -14.85 -14.06 -16.77
C ALA A 82 -14.40 -13.18 -15.60
N THR A 83 -13.20 -12.59 -15.67
CA THR A 83 -12.69 -11.65 -14.66
C THR A 83 -13.56 -10.41 -14.53
N SER A 84 -14.05 -9.87 -15.66
CA SER A 84 -14.97 -8.73 -15.68
C SER A 84 -16.30 -9.05 -15.00
N GLN A 85 -16.89 -10.20 -15.32
CA GLN A 85 -18.13 -10.66 -14.68
C GLN A 85 -17.97 -10.85 -13.17
N LEU A 86 -16.86 -11.46 -12.75
CA LEU A 86 -16.54 -11.64 -11.33
C LEU A 86 -16.39 -10.28 -10.62
N ALA A 87 -15.63 -9.35 -11.20
CA ALA A 87 -15.43 -8.02 -10.63
C ALA A 87 -16.77 -7.25 -10.47
N GLN A 88 -17.65 -7.32 -11.48
CA GLN A 88 -18.97 -6.70 -11.43
C GLN A 88 -19.92 -7.36 -10.43
N SER A 89 -19.77 -8.68 -10.18
CA SER A 89 -20.56 -9.38 -9.17
C SER A 89 -20.16 -9.02 -7.74
N LEU A 90 -18.89 -8.64 -7.53
CA LEU A 90 -18.34 -8.32 -6.20
C LEU A 90 -18.49 -6.84 -5.84
N SER A 91 -18.44 -5.94 -6.82
CA SER A 91 -18.44 -4.49 -6.56
C SER A 91 -18.99 -3.67 -7.72
N ALA A 92 -19.60 -2.53 -7.40
CA ALA A 92 -20.02 -1.50 -8.34
C ALA A 92 -18.84 -0.63 -8.86
N TRP A 93 -17.60 -1.09 -8.74
CA TRP A 93 -16.42 -0.36 -9.19
C TRP A 93 -16.42 -0.18 -10.72
N PRO A 94 -16.26 1.05 -11.23
CA PRO A 94 -16.47 1.35 -12.65
C PRO A 94 -15.37 0.82 -13.57
N MET A 95 -14.14 0.61 -13.08
CA MET A 95 -13.04 0.04 -13.88
C MET A 95 -13.10 -1.49 -13.88
N SER A 96 -14.16 -2.05 -14.45
CA SER A 96 -14.43 -3.49 -14.48
C SER A 96 -14.75 -4.02 -15.88
N SER A 97 -14.36 -3.28 -16.94
CA SER A 97 -14.61 -3.71 -18.32
C SER A 97 -13.69 -4.87 -18.74
N PRO A 98 -14.14 -5.77 -19.64
CA PRO A 98 -13.29 -6.84 -20.14
C PRO A 98 -12.01 -6.34 -20.83
N GLY A 99 -12.11 -5.19 -21.52
CA GLY A 99 -10.96 -4.56 -22.19
C GLY A 99 -9.90 -4.08 -21.19
N TYR A 100 -10.33 -3.50 -20.06
CA TYR A 100 -9.40 -3.06 -19.01
C TYR A 100 -8.56 -4.24 -18.46
N PHE A 101 -9.21 -5.37 -18.16
CA PHE A 101 -8.50 -6.56 -17.68
C PHE A 101 -7.56 -7.16 -18.73
N PHE A 102 -7.94 -7.11 -20.02
CA PHE A 102 -7.07 -7.53 -21.11
C PHE A 102 -5.83 -6.64 -21.25
N ASP A 103 -5.98 -5.32 -21.13
CA ASP A 103 -4.86 -4.38 -21.20
C ASP A 103 -3.89 -4.57 -20.03
N VAL A 104 -4.41 -4.78 -18.82
CA VAL A 104 -3.59 -5.08 -17.63
C VAL A 104 -2.83 -6.40 -17.81
N GLN A 105 -3.49 -7.45 -18.29
CA GLN A 105 -2.85 -8.73 -18.58
C GLN A 105 -1.75 -8.58 -19.63
N ASN A 106 -2.00 -7.84 -20.72
CA ASN A 106 -1.00 -7.59 -21.75
C ASN A 106 0.20 -6.78 -21.23
N ARG A 107 -0.04 -5.80 -20.35
CA ARG A 107 1.04 -5.04 -19.71
C ARG A 107 1.90 -5.95 -18.83
N LEU A 108 1.26 -6.85 -18.07
CA LEU A 108 1.97 -7.83 -17.26
C LEU A 108 2.76 -8.81 -18.13
N LYS A 109 2.17 -9.29 -19.22
CA LYS A 109 2.84 -10.18 -20.19
C LYS A 109 4.12 -9.53 -20.75
N LYS A 110 4.02 -8.28 -21.21
CA LYS A 110 5.19 -7.51 -21.68
C LYS A 110 6.26 -7.33 -20.61
N PHE A 111 5.86 -7.17 -19.34
CA PHE A 111 6.80 -7.04 -18.23
C PHE A 111 7.56 -8.35 -17.96
N VAL A 112 6.87 -9.49 -18.00
CA VAL A 112 7.49 -10.81 -17.82
C VAL A 112 8.39 -11.17 -19.02
N ASP A 113 7.92 -10.91 -20.25
CA ASP A 113 8.68 -11.15 -21.48
C ASP A 113 9.95 -10.28 -21.58
N GLY A 114 9.93 -9.09 -20.95
CA GLY A 114 11.06 -8.16 -20.91
C GLY A 114 12.23 -8.58 -20.00
N GLY A 115 12.05 -9.64 -19.20
CA GLY A 115 13.05 -10.11 -18.24
C GLY A 115 13.29 -9.14 -17.06
N PRO A 116 13.93 -9.60 -15.97
CA PRO A 116 14.31 -8.72 -14.87
C PRO A 116 15.39 -7.73 -15.33
N ALA A 117 15.13 -6.43 -15.16
CA ALA A 117 16.07 -5.35 -15.49
C ALA A 117 17.34 -5.29 -14.59
N TRP A 118 17.61 -6.32 -13.80
CA TRP A 118 18.68 -6.36 -12.79
C TRP A 118 19.84 -7.30 -13.12
N ASP A 119 19.90 -7.87 -14.32
CA ASP A 119 21.13 -8.47 -14.83
C ASP A 119 22.08 -7.35 -15.30
N ILE A 120 22.71 -6.72 -14.31
CA ILE A 120 23.90 -5.88 -14.48
C ILE A 120 25.09 -6.87 -14.49
N PRO A 121 26.02 -6.81 -15.46
CA PRO A 121 27.15 -7.74 -15.56
C PRO A 121 28.04 -7.77 -14.31
#